data_AF-A0AAV5A7J8-F1
#
_entry.id   AF-A0AAV5A7J8-F1
#
_cell.length_a   1.000
_cell.length_b   1.000
_cell.length_c   1.000
_cell.angle_alpha   90.00
_cell.angle_beta   90.00
_cell.angle_gamma   90.00
#
_symmetry.space_group_name_H-M   'P 1'
#
loop_
_entity.id
_entity.type
_entity.pdbx_description
1 polymer ?
#
loop_
_entity_poly.entity_id
_entity_poly.type
_entity_poly.pdbx_seq_one_letter_code
_entity_poly.pdbx_strand_id
1 'polypeptide(L)'
;MFPATSYLLLKTKCPSIDTSFKHLHGWQEFEMEAFFPEVEHSLVVARAFTTSQSAEAHLNLFRCIFQIVEEDTGEHIKFRHIHSNGIDTITADGHHGQALGLGLYCQELCRGNTEYCSIEHSQLLSSLTPTDHLLGHVSNDVLEAMRSLATADPLLDLEAVFELIHNGGKKALDWLKDKESNNGFALAAIYQPASKMSCAIWQAAPMTSNGNKQAPCNINRDGTKLTLLAGIMRGLQYNSCAIIFLDTFLKEGIYSCNCHFTHFQRASQAIRWKGMSQEKAVILKDSEITTNYKKILKLQDGVQSAAKLVKHSLEPTMSHNIEPAKKRLFTAVDKLEKSSQQLDKIKTQGSGAISTSGLLEMADMFDPELLQSTGQ
;
A
#
# COMPACT_ATOMS: atom_id res chain seq x y z
N MET A 1 -2.83 -1.78 -29.92
CA MET A 1 -1.68 -2.63 -29.52
C MET A 1 -0.60 -2.51 -30.58
N PHE A 2 0.54 -3.20 -30.44
CA PHE A 2 1.39 -3.55 -31.59
C PHE A 2 1.32 -5.08 -31.77
N PRO A 3 1.40 -5.64 -32.99
CA PRO A 3 1.35 -7.08 -33.18
C PRO A 3 2.38 -7.83 -32.33
N ALA A 4 3.61 -7.29 -32.23
CA ALA A 4 4.66 -7.83 -31.37
C ALA A 4 4.23 -7.95 -29.89
N THR A 5 3.50 -6.97 -29.34
CA THR A 5 3.04 -7.04 -27.95
C THR A 5 1.84 -7.98 -27.78
N SER A 6 1.05 -8.20 -28.82
CA SER A 6 0.00 -9.22 -28.85
C SER A 6 0.58 -10.65 -28.74
N TYR A 7 1.65 -10.97 -29.48
CA TYR A 7 2.39 -12.24 -29.31
C TYR A 7 3.05 -12.38 -27.92
N LEU A 8 3.47 -11.27 -27.29
CA LEU A 8 4.02 -11.28 -25.94
C LEU A 8 2.93 -11.53 -24.88
N LEU A 9 1.76 -10.89 -25.01
CA LEU A 9 0.61 -11.11 -24.13
C LEU A 9 0.14 -12.57 -24.18
N LEU A 10 0.03 -13.15 -25.38
CA LEU A 10 -0.33 -14.57 -25.58
C LEU A 10 0.60 -15.56 -24.85
N LYS A 11 1.89 -15.21 -24.71
CA LYS A 11 2.90 -16.02 -24.01
C LYS A 11 2.95 -15.74 -22.49
N THR A 12 2.41 -14.62 -22.03
CA THR A 12 2.53 -14.19 -20.64
C THR A 12 1.68 -15.05 -19.71
N LYS A 13 2.26 -15.51 -18.59
CA LYS A 13 1.52 -16.26 -17.55
C LYS A 13 0.90 -15.37 -16.48
N CYS A 14 1.62 -14.34 -16.04
CA CYS A 14 1.21 -13.49 -14.92
C CYS A 14 1.31 -11.99 -15.29
N PRO A 15 0.42 -11.46 -16.16
CA PRO A 15 0.38 -10.03 -16.43
C PRO A 15 -0.17 -9.25 -15.22
N SER A 16 0.26 -8.01 -15.06
CA SER A 16 -0.31 -7.07 -14.10
C SER A 16 -1.08 -5.95 -14.79
N ILE A 17 -1.95 -5.26 -14.05
CA ILE A 17 -2.77 -4.15 -14.53
C ILE A 17 -2.53 -2.92 -13.64
N ASP A 18 -2.28 -1.77 -14.27
CA ASP A 18 -2.27 -0.45 -13.62
C ASP A 18 -3.32 0.49 -14.26
N THR A 19 -3.59 1.62 -13.63
CA THR A 19 -4.36 2.71 -14.24
C THR A 19 -3.82 4.08 -13.78
N SER A 20 -3.24 4.82 -14.72
CA SER A 20 -2.67 6.15 -14.50
C SER A 20 -3.75 7.24 -14.63
N PHE A 21 -3.98 7.98 -13.55
CA PHE A 21 -4.95 9.08 -13.46
C PHE A 21 -4.34 10.48 -13.66
N LYS A 22 -3.01 10.57 -13.86
CA LYS A 22 -2.26 11.84 -13.84
C LYS A 22 -1.76 12.29 -15.22
N HIS A 23 -1.47 11.33 -16.10
CA HIS A 23 -0.83 11.62 -17.39
C HIS A 23 -1.76 12.41 -18.32
N LEU A 24 -3.04 12.06 -18.40
CA LEU A 24 -4.05 12.72 -19.24
C LEU A 24 -5.01 13.61 -18.45
N HIS A 25 -5.58 14.61 -19.12
CA HIS A 25 -6.66 15.43 -18.58
C HIS A 25 -8.04 14.84 -18.95
N GLY A 26 -8.83 14.46 -17.93
CA GLY A 26 -10.19 13.93 -18.11
C GLY A 26 -10.27 12.47 -18.59
N TRP A 27 -9.12 11.80 -18.73
CA TRP A 27 -9.01 10.40 -19.15
C TRP A 27 -8.10 9.64 -18.19
N GLN A 28 -8.32 8.34 -18.11
CA GLN A 28 -7.51 7.38 -17.38
C GLN A 28 -6.77 6.49 -18.38
N GLU A 29 -5.51 6.22 -18.13
CA GLU A 29 -4.65 5.38 -18.97
C GLU A 29 -4.52 4.00 -18.31
N PHE A 30 -5.23 3.03 -18.88
CA PHE A 30 -5.16 1.62 -18.48
C PHE A 30 -3.91 0.99 -19.10
N GLU A 31 -3.14 0.27 -18.30
CA GLU A 31 -1.96 -0.45 -18.75
C GLU A 31 -2.05 -1.92 -18.32
N MET A 32 -1.73 -2.84 -19.24
CA MET A 32 -1.42 -4.22 -18.90
C MET A 32 0.08 -4.44 -19.12
N GLU A 33 0.79 -4.78 -18.06
CA GLU A 33 2.23 -5.01 -18.04
C GLU A 33 2.51 -6.52 -17.95
N ALA A 34 3.61 -6.96 -18.57
CA ALA A 34 4.14 -8.31 -18.42
C ALA A 34 5.64 -8.26 -18.10
N PHE A 35 6.08 -9.08 -17.15
CA PHE A 35 7.51 -9.23 -16.82
C PHE A 35 8.13 -10.39 -17.60
N PHE A 36 9.28 -10.14 -18.22
CA PHE A 36 10.03 -11.08 -19.04
C PHE A 36 11.36 -11.43 -18.36
N PRO A 37 11.47 -12.60 -17.69
CA PRO A 37 12.66 -13.01 -16.95
C PRO A 37 13.94 -13.04 -17.81
N GLU A 38 13.80 -13.36 -19.10
CA GLU A 38 14.89 -13.48 -20.07
C GLU A 38 15.68 -12.17 -20.25
N VAL A 39 15.03 -11.04 -19.98
CA VAL A 39 15.60 -9.69 -20.12
C VAL A 39 15.59 -8.88 -18.82
N GLU A 40 15.16 -9.52 -17.72
CA GLU A 40 14.88 -8.93 -16.40
C GLU A 40 14.02 -7.64 -16.41
N HIS A 41 13.14 -7.48 -17.41
CA HIS A 41 12.39 -6.24 -17.66
C HIS A 41 10.88 -6.43 -17.75
N SER A 42 10.13 -5.39 -17.38
CA SER A 42 8.69 -5.29 -17.59
C SER A 42 8.38 -4.54 -18.90
N LEU A 43 7.35 -4.97 -19.64
CA LEU A 43 6.87 -4.29 -20.84
C LEU A 43 5.35 -4.11 -20.79
N VAL A 44 4.88 -2.93 -21.20
CA VAL A 44 3.45 -2.64 -21.37
C VAL A 44 2.97 -3.36 -22.64
N VAL A 45 2.30 -4.49 -22.48
CA VAL A 45 1.83 -5.33 -23.58
C VAL A 45 0.51 -4.84 -24.17
N ALA A 46 -0.35 -4.24 -23.35
CA ALA A 46 -1.55 -3.53 -23.80
C ALA A 46 -1.67 -2.16 -23.11
N ARG A 47 -2.16 -1.16 -23.85
CA ARG A 47 -2.53 0.16 -23.31
C ARG A 47 -3.83 0.63 -23.93
N ALA A 48 -4.71 1.18 -23.10
CA ALA A 48 -6.00 1.73 -23.50
C ALA A 48 -6.30 3.02 -22.71
N PHE A 49 -7.26 3.81 -23.19
CA PHE A 49 -7.67 5.05 -22.56
C PHE A 49 -9.18 5.03 -22.31
N THR A 50 -9.59 5.30 -21.07
CA THR A 50 -11.00 5.23 -20.64
C THR A 50 -11.42 6.47 -19.85
N THR A 51 -12.71 6.80 -19.89
CA THR A 51 -13.36 7.79 -19.01
C THR A 51 -14.19 7.15 -17.90
N SER A 52 -14.39 5.82 -17.94
CA SER A 52 -15.21 5.05 -17.01
C SER A 52 -14.42 3.92 -16.36
N GLN A 53 -14.75 3.63 -15.10
CA GLN A 53 -14.23 2.49 -14.36
C GLN A 53 -15.29 1.43 -14.04
N SER A 54 -16.47 1.48 -14.67
CA SER A 54 -17.50 0.45 -14.51
C SER A 54 -16.99 -0.93 -14.94
N ALA A 55 -17.61 -2.00 -14.42
CA ALA A 55 -17.27 -3.36 -14.85
C ALA A 55 -17.57 -3.59 -16.34
N GLU A 56 -18.62 -2.96 -16.87
CA GLU A 56 -18.95 -2.95 -18.30
C GLU A 56 -17.86 -2.28 -19.15
N ALA A 57 -17.31 -1.15 -18.71
CA ALA A 57 -16.22 -0.47 -19.41
C ALA A 57 -14.96 -1.35 -19.45
N HIS A 58 -14.64 -2.04 -18.35
CA HIS A 58 -13.53 -2.99 -18.29
C HIS A 58 -13.80 -4.26 -19.13
N LEU A 59 -15.01 -4.83 -19.10
CA LEU A 59 -15.41 -5.95 -19.95
C LEU A 59 -15.20 -5.62 -21.44
N ASN A 60 -15.67 -4.45 -21.89
CA ASN A 60 -15.46 -4.01 -23.28
C ASN A 60 -13.98 -3.76 -23.60
N LEU A 61 -13.22 -3.22 -22.65
CA LEU A 61 -11.77 -3.02 -22.78
C LEU A 61 -11.00 -4.37 -22.89
N PHE A 62 -11.37 -5.38 -22.09
CA PHE A 62 -10.80 -6.73 -22.19
C PHE A 62 -11.17 -7.41 -23.50
N ARG A 63 -12.44 -7.37 -23.91
CA ARG A 63 -12.90 -7.86 -25.23
C ARG A 63 -12.06 -7.26 -26.36
N CYS A 64 -11.90 -5.93 -26.40
CA CYS A 64 -11.11 -5.27 -27.44
C CYS A 64 -9.62 -5.65 -27.40
N ILE A 65 -9.00 -5.74 -26.21
CA ILE A 65 -7.58 -6.16 -26.10
C ILE A 65 -7.41 -7.59 -26.62
N PHE A 66 -8.26 -8.53 -26.18
CA PHE A 66 -8.12 -9.94 -26.53
C PHE A 66 -8.55 -10.26 -27.97
N GLN A 67 -9.51 -9.52 -28.53
CA GLN A 67 -9.81 -9.54 -29.97
C GLN A 67 -8.62 -9.06 -30.81
N ILE A 68 -7.91 -8.00 -30.40
CA ILE A 68 -6.70 -7.56 -31.12
C ILE A 68 -5.58 -8.62 -31.02
N VAL A 69 -5.49 -9.40 -29.92
CA VAL A 69 -4.57 -10.56 -29.88
C VAL A 69 -4.96 -11.61 -30.92
N GLU A 70 -6.25 -11.95 -31.02
CA GLU A 70 -6.75 -12.89 -32.03
C GLU A 70 -6.49 -12.40 -33.46
N GLU A 71 -6.73 -11.12 -33.75
CA GLU A 71 -6.48 -10.50 -35.05
C GLU A 71 -4.98 -10.44 -35.41
N ASP A 72 -4.10 -10.16 -34.44
CA ASP A 72 -2.64 -10.07 -34.65
C ASP A 72 -1.94 -11.44 -34.71
N THR A 73 -2.50 -12.48 -34.07
CA THR A 73 -1.81 -13.76 -33.82
C THR A 73 -2.51 -15.01 -34.38
N GLY A 74 -3.81 -14.95 -34.67
CA GLY A 74 -4.63 -16.11 -35.00
C GLY A 74 -4.97 -17.02 -33.81
N GLU A 75 -4.60 -16.65 -32.58
CA GLU A 75 -4.93 -17.39 -31.36
C GLU A 75 -5.71 -16.54 -30.34
N HIS A 76 -6.81 -17.07 -29.82
CA HIS A 76 -7.51 -16.49 -28.67
C HIS A 76 -6.66 -16.56 -27.40
N ILE A 77 -6.79 -15.56 -26.52
CA ILE A 77 -6.26 -15.61 -25.16
C ILE A 77 -6.98 -16.71 -24.36
N LYS A 78 -6.18 -17.61 -23.80
CA LYS A 78 -6.63 -18.72 -22.95
C LYS A 78 -6.34 -18.38 -21.48
N PHE A 79 -7.13 -18.93 -20.57
CA PHE A 79 -6.92 -18.87 -19.11
C PHE A 79 -6.80 -20.29 -18.56
N ARG A 80 -5.78 -20.56 -17.72
CA ARG A 80 -5.45 -21.92 -17.24
C ARG A 80 -6.61 -22.58 -16.50
N HIS A 81 -7.39 -21.84 -15.72
CA HIS A 81 -8.52 -22.41 -14.96
C HIS A 81 -9.70 -22.86 -15.86
N ILE A 82 -9.81 -22.32 -17.08
CA ILE A 82 -10.86 -22.66 -18.07
C ILE A 82 -10.32 -23.66 -19.13
N HIS A 83 -9.07 -23.48 -19.59
CA HIS A 83 -8.53 -24.16 -20.78
C HIS A 83 -7.33 -25.09 -20.47
N SER A 84 -7.00 -25.32 -19.19
CA SER A 84 -5.77 -25.98 -18.71
C SER A 84 -4.43 -25.35 -19.14
N ASN A 85 -4.44 -24.30 -19.97
CA ASN A 85 -3.27 -23.51 -20.38
C ASN A 85 -3.67 -22.04 -20.65
N GLY A 86 -2.70 -21.18 -20.96
CA GLY A 86 -2.88 -19.74 -21.12
C GLY A 86 -2.40 -18.95 -19.90
N ILE A 87 -3.06 -17.84 -19.57
CA ILE A 87 -2.80 -16.97 -18.43
C ILE A 87 -3.16 -17.68 -17.11
N ASP A 88 -2.32 -17.51 -16.08
CA ASP A 88 -2.42 -18.17 -14.79
C ASP A 88 -3.13 -17.28 -13.76
N THR A 89 -2.66 -16.03 -13.64
CA THR A 89 -3.14 -15.03 -12.68
C THR A 89 -3.03 -13.64 -13.31
N ILE A 90 -4.00 -12.75 -13.11
CA ILE A 90 -3.84 -11.32 -13.46
C ILE A 90 -3.77 -10.50 -12.17
N THR A 91 -2.69 -9.74 -11.99
CA THR A 91 -2.45 -8.94 -10.77
C THR A 91 -2.82 -7.48 -10.98
N ALA A 92 -3.96 -7.05 -10.46
CA ALA A 92 -4.37 -5.64 -10.47
C ALA A 92 -4.18 -4.98 -9.10
N ASP A 93 -4.11 -3.65 -9.05
CA ASP A 93 -4.47 -2.91 -7.83
C ASP A 93 -5.98 -3.13 -7.54
N GLY A 94 -6.41 -2.88 -6.30
CA GLY A 94 -7.71 -3.35 -5.75
C GLY A 94 -8.99 -2.70 -6.29
N HIS A 95 -9.11 -2.50 -7.61
CA HIS A 95 -10.25 -1.84 -8.23
C HIS A 95 -11.35 -2.83 -8.65
N HIS A 96 -12.46 -2.86 -7.90
CA HIS A 96 -13.59 -3.77 -8.12
C HIS A 96 -14.07 -3.84 -9.59
N GLY A 97 -14.14 -2.71 -10.29
CA GLY A 97 -14.57 -2.68 -11.69
C GLY A 97 -13.61 -3.39 -12.67
N GLN A 98 -12.31 -3.44 -12.38
CA GLN A 98 -11.34 -4.19 -13.20
C GLN A 98 -11.55 -5.70 -13.00
N ALA A 99 -11.61 -6.11 -11.73
CA ALA A 99 -11.81 -7.50 -11.34
C ALA A 99 -13.14 -8.05 -11.88
N LEU A 100 -14.25 -7.35 -11.67
CA LEU A 100 -15.58 -7.76 -12.15
C LEU A 100 -15.69 -7.72 -13.69
N GLY A 101 -15.05 -6.76 -14.37
CA GLY A 101 -15.00 -6.72 -15.83
C GLY A 101 -14.24 -7.91 -16.45
N LEU A 102 -13.15 -8.34 -15.81
CA LEU A 102 -12.40 -9.54 -16.22
C LEU A 102 -13.20 -10.81 -15.93
N GLY A 103 -13.82 -10.92 -14.76
CA GLY A 103 -14.66 -12.06 -14.39
C GLY A 103 -15.88 -12.23 -15.28
N LEU A 104 -16.50 -11.11 -15.71
CA LEU A 104 -17.56 -11.13 -16.73
C LEU A 104 -17.03 -11.72 -18.05
N TYR A 105 -15.84 -11.32 -18.51
CA TYR A 105 -15.23 -11.87 -19.74
C TYR A 105 -14.93 -13.37 -19.61
N CYS A 106 -14.39 -13.82 -18.47
CA CYS A 106 -14.21 -15.24 -18.19
C CYS A 106 -15.53 -16.02 -18.23
N GLN A 107 -16.62 -15.44 -17.68
CA GLN A 107 -17.96 -16.04 -17.77
C GLN A 107 -18.45 -16.13 -19.22
N GLU A 108 -18.10 -15.17 -20.10
CA GLU A 108 -18.44 -15.26 -21.53
C GLU A 108 -17.69 -16.39 -22.24
N LEU A 109 -16.40 -16.58 -21.95
CA LEU A 109 -15.61 -17.73 -22.46
C LEU A 109 -16.17 -19.08 -21.98
N CYS A 110 -16.75 -19.13 -20.78
CA CYS A 110 -17.37 -20.34 -20.24
C CYS A 110 -18.78 -20.64 -20.79
N ARG A 111 -19.40 -19.76 -21.60
CA ARG A 111 -20.78 -19.97 -22.07
C ARG A 111 -20.89 -21.23 -22.93
N GLY A 112 -21.71 -22.18 -22.48
CA GLY A 112 -21.91 -23.46 -23.16
C GLY A 112 -20.85 -24.52 -22.85
N ASN A 113 -19.81 -24.22 -22.04
CA ASN A 113 -18.88 -25.25 -21.60
C ASN A 113 -19.55 -26.15 -20.52
N THR A 114 -19.65 -27.45 -20.81
CA THR A 114 -20.21 -28.48 -19.93
C THR A 114 -19.16 -29.23 -19.10
N GLU A 115 -17.89 -28.82 -19.17
CA GLU A 115 -16.84 -29.33 -18.30
C GLU A 115 -16.98 -28.77 -16.88
N TYR A 116 -16.57 -29.58 -15.90
CA TYR A 116 -16.49 -29.16 -14.49
C TYR A 116 -15.25 -28.29 -14.26
N CYS A 117 -15.34 -27.36 -13.32
CA CYS A 117 -14.22 -26.51 -12.97
C CYS A 117 -13.07 -27.36 -12.40
N SER A 118 -11.88 -27.23 -13.01
CA SER A 118 -10.63 -27.91 -12.58
C SER A 118 -10.19 -27.56 -11.14
N ILE A 119 -10.80 -26.53 -10.57
CA ILE A 119 -10.66 -26.08 -9.20
C ILE A 119 -11.85 -26.59 -8.36
N GLU A 120 -13.08 -26.24 -8.73
CA GLU A 120 -14.30 -26.64 -8.03
C GLU A 120 -15.06 -27.73 -8.80
N HIS A 121 -14.62 -28.97 -8.60
CA HIS A 121 -15.07 -30.17 -9.31
C HIS A 121 -16.58 -30.47 -9.20
N SER A 122 -17.30 -29.78 -8.31
CA SER A 122 -18.76 -29.85 -8.13
C SER A 122 -19.55 -28.83 -8.96
N GLN A 123 -18.89 -27.84 -9.58
CA GLN A 123 -19.51 -26.82 -10.42
C GLN A 123 -19.09 -26.93 -11.88
N LEU A 124 -20.00 -26.58 -12.79
CA LEU A 124 -19.69 -26.45 -14.22
C LEU A 124 -18.96 -25.12 -14.46
N LEU A 125 -18.04 -25.08 -15.42
CA LEU A 125 -17.40 -23.82 -15.83
C LEU A 125 -18.44 -22.78 -16.27
N SER A 126 -19.53 -23.21 -16.91
CA SER A 126 -20.66 -22.37 -17.32
C SER A 126 -21.58 -21.89 -16.18
N SER A 127 -21.48 -22.43 -14.96
CA SER A 127 -22.26 -21.98 -13.79
C SER A 127 -21.50 -21.01 -12.88
N LEU A 128 -20.21 -20.77 -13.12
CA LEU A 128 -19.39 -19.85 -12.32
C LEU A 128 -19.89 -18.40 -12.38
N THR A 129 -19.75 -17.67 -11.27
CA THR A 129 -20.07 -16.24 -11.21
C THR A 129 -18.87 -15.40 -11.66
N PRO A 130 -19.08 -14.14 -12.09
CA PRO A 130 -17.99 -13.19 -12.36
C PRO A 130 -17.09 -12.84 -11.17
N THR A 131 -17.42 -13.31 -9.96
CA THR A 131 -16.68 -13.06 -8.72
C THR A 131 -15.93 -14.28 -8.19
N ASP A 132 -16.14 -15.46 -8.77
CA ASP A 132 -15.33 -16.63 -8.42
C ASP A 132 -13.86 -16.40 -8.83
N HIS A 133 -12.95 -16.49 -7.84
CA HIS A 133 -11.48 -16.40 -7.95
C HIS A 133 -10.78 -15.00 -7.89
N LEU A 134 -11.27 -13.98 -7.16
CA LEU A 134 -10.69 -12.59 -7.13
C LEU A 134 -10.55 -11.98 -5.69
N LEU A 135 -9.45 -11.23 -5.36
CA LEU A 135 -8.83 -11.24 -4.01
C LEU A 135 -8.01 -9.97 -3.48
N GLY A 136 -7.72 -9.72 -2.15
CA GLY A 136 -6.85 -8.60 -1.59
C GLY A 136 -6.53 -8.41 -0.02
N HIS A 137 -5.54 -7.57 0.41
CA HIS A 137 -4.91 -7.45 1.81
C HIS A 137 -5.13 -6.06 2.55
N VAL A 138 -4.51 -5.49 3.65
CA VAL A 138 -3.44 -5.61 4.73
C VAL A 138 -3.97 -4.84 6.02
N SER A 139 -3.48 -4.67 7.29
CA SER A 139 -2.25 -4.75 8.17
C SER A 139 -2.66 -4.52 9.68
N ASN A 140 -1.88 -4.50 10.81
CA ASN A 140 -0.41 -4.44 11.11
C ASN A 140 0.11 -5.24 12.36
N ASP A 141 -0.61 -5.33 13.50
CA ASP A 141 -0.24 -6.19 14.67
C ASP A 141 -1.28 -7.31 14.86
N VAL A 142 -2.54 -6.92 14.67
CA VAL A 142 -3.59 -7.76 14.08
C VAL A 142 -3.06 -8.50 12.82
N LEU A 143 -2.01 -7.99 12.16
CA LEU A 143 -1.31 -8.69 11.07
C LEU A 143 -0.50 -9.90 11.50
N GLU A 144 -0.26 -10.21 12.78
CA GLU A 144 0.21 -11.56 13.11
C GLU A 144 -0.94 -12.56 12.99
N ALA A 145 -2.16 -12.20 13.36
CA ALA A 145 -3.38 -12.95 13.04
C ALA A 145 -3.75 -12.91 11.54
N MET A 146 -3.46 -11.81 10.82
CA MET A 146 -3.61 -11.75 9.35
C MET A 146 -2.42 -12.37 8.57
N ARG A 147 -1.29 -12.67 9.23
CA ARG A 147 -0.15 -13.44 8.67
C ARG A 147 -0.32 -14.93 8.94
N SER A 148 -0.93 -15.30 10.06
CA SER A 148 -1.40 -16.67 10.25
C SER A 148 -2.53 -16.99 9.27
N LEU A 149 -3.31 -15.99 8.84
CA LEU A 149 -4.11 -16.10 7.61
C LEU A 149 -3.20 -16.19 6.36
N ALA A 150 -2.15 -15.39 6.20
CA ALA A 150 -1.28 -15.39 5.00
C ALA A 150 -0.36 -16.62 4.85
N THR A 151 -0.96 -17.81 4.79
CA THR A 151 -0.34 -19.14 4.73
C THR A 151 -1.08 -20.05 3.72
N ALA A 152 -0.45 -21.19 3.41
CA ALA A 152 -1.06 -22.34 2.75
C ALA A 152 -1.67 -23.36 3.74
N ASP A 153 -1.27 -23.31 5.01
CA ASP A 153 -1.66 -24.30 6.01
C ASP A 153 -3.00 -23.93 6.70
N PRO A 154 -3.97 -24.85 6.83
CA PRO A 154 -5.22 -24.56 7.52
C PRO A 154 -5.01 -24.12 8.98
N LEU A 155 -5.65 -23.01 9.36
CA LEU A 155 -5.69 -22.56 10.76
C LEU A 155 -6.56 -23.49 11.61
N LEU A 156 -6.06 -23.83 12.79
CA LEU A 156 -6.73 -24.71 13.76
C LEU A 156 -8.02 -24.11 14.34
N ASP A 157 -8.09 -22.78 14.45
CA ASP A 157 -9.28 -22.06 14.90
C ASP A 157 -9.36 -20.72 14.14
N LEU A 158 -10.21 -20.70 13.10
CA LEU A 158 -10.47 -19.51 12.29
C LEU A 158 -11.38 -18.51 13.03
N GLU A 159 -12.33 -19.03 13.81
CA GLU A 159 -13.35 -18.23 14.48
C GLU A 159 -12.73 -17.40 15.62
N ALA A 160 -11.80 -17.99 16.38
CA ALA A 160 -11.00 -17.27 17.37
C ALA A 160 -10.13 -16.17 16.74
N VAL A 161 -9.66 -16.36 15.50
CA VAL A 161 -8.94 -15.31 14.75
C VAL A 161 -9.88 -14.18 14.34
N PHE A 162 -11.09 -14.48 13.85
CA PHE A 162 -12.09 -13.44 13.54
C PHE A 162 -12.58 -12.70 14.79
N GLU A 163 -12.84 -13.38 15.90
CA GLU A 163 -13.16 -12.75 17.20
C GLU A 163 -12.03 -11.83 17.68
N LEU A 164 -10.76 -12.25 17.55
CA LEU A 164 -9.61 -11.41 17.92
C LEU A 164 -9.53 -10.15 17.03
N ILE A 165 -9.90 -10.25 15.75
CA ILE A 165 -10.00 -9.10 14.83
C ILE A 165 -11.21 -8.21 15.18
N HIS A 166 -12.38 -8.77 15.50
CA HIS A 166 -13.56 -8.02 15.96
C HIS A 166 -13.25 -7.18 17.21
N ASN A 167 -12.51 -7.76 18.16
CA ASN A 167 -12.09 -7.10 19.40
C ASN A 167 -10.96 -6.06 19.19
N GLY A 168 -10.35 -5.99 18.00
CA GLY A 168 -9.38 -4.96 17.60
C GLY A 168 -9.95 -3.53 17.44
N GLY A 169 -11.22 -3.31 17.80
CA GLY A 169 -11.88 -2.01 17.77
C GLY A 169 -12.32 -1.57 16.37
N LYS A 170 -12.95 -0.39 16.27
CA LYS A 170 -13.70 0.02 15.07
C LYS A 170 -12.92 -0.11 13.75
N LYS A 171 -11.62 0.21 13.71
CA LYS A 171 -10.83 0.09 12.47
C LYS A 171 -10.60 -1.37 12.05
N ALA A 172 -10.46 -2.30 12.99
CA ALA A 172 -10.34 -3.72 12.69
C ALA A 172 -11.71 -4.34 12.32
N LEU A 173 -12.79 -3.88 12.97
CA LEU A 173 -14.17 -4.25 12.64
C LEU A 173 -14.57 -3.77 11.23
N ASP A 174 -14.32 -2.50 10.91
CA ASP A 174 -14.61 -1.92 9.58
C ASP A 174 -13.71 -2.57 8.51
N TRP A 175 -12.49 -3.01 8.86
CA TRP A 175 -11.61 -3.79 7.98
C TRP A 175 -12.11 -5.20 7.75
N LEU A 176 -12.52 -5.95 8.80
CA LEU A 176 -13.01 -7.31 8.65
C LEU A 176 -14.27 -7.31 7.79
N LYS A 177 -15.18 -6.37 8.03
CA LYS A 177 -16.36 -6.14 7.19
C LYS A 177 -16.00 -5.76 5.75
N ASP A 178 -14.94 -4.99 5.50
CA ASP A 178 -14.43 -4.76 4.14
C ASP A 178 -13.95 -6.07 3.48
N LYS A 179 -13.31 -6.98 4.24
CA LYS A 179 -12.82 -8.27 3.71
C LYS A 179 -13.89 -9.34 3.54
N GLU A 180 -14.91 -9.35 4.38
CA GLU A 180 -16.10 -10.20 4.30
C GLU A 180 -17.10 -9.68 3.25
N SER A 181 -17.16 -8.36 3.04
CA SER A 181 -18.05 -7.74 2.05
C SER A 181 -17.81 -8.29 0.64
N ASN A 182 -18.85 -8.25 -0.18
CA ASN A 182 -18.80 -8.70 -1.57
C ASN A 182 -18.32 -10.17 -1.67
N ASN A 183 -18.96 -11.03 -0.89
CA ASN A 183 -18.75 -12.49 -0.80
C ASN A 183 -17.32 -12.91 -0.42
N GLY A 184 -16.68 -12.21 0.51
CA GLY A 184 -15.39 -12.63 1.05
C GLY A 184 -14.20 -12.50 0.09
N PHE A 185 -14.37 -11.80 -1.04
CA PHE A 185 -13.36 -11.51 -2.08
C PHE A 185 -11.96 -11.39 -1.45
N ALA A 186 -11.80 -10.44 -0.53
CA ALA A 186 -10.48 -10.03 -0.12
C ALA A 186 -9.78 -11.10 0.75
N LEU A 187 -10.52 -11.74 1.66
CA LEU A 187 -10.02 -12.78 2.57
C LEU A 187 -9.29 -13.91 1.81
N ALA A 188 -9.81 -14.33 0.67
CA ALA A 188 -9.27 -15.45 -0.10
C ALA A 188 -7.95 -15.14 -0.85
N ALA A 189 -7.46 -13.89 -0.87
CA ALA A 189 -6.07 -13.59 -1.31
C ALA A 189 -5.08 -13.99 -0.25
N ILE A 190 -5.47 -13.69 0.98
CA ILE A 190 -4.58 -13.58 2.13
C ILE A 190 -4.74 -14.79 3.03
N TYR A 191 -5.41 -15.83 2.55
CA TYR A 191 -5.54 -17.15 3.16
C TYR A 191 -5.84 -18.16 2.05
N GLN A 192 -4.84 -18.97 1.68
CA GLN A 192 -4.99 -19.90 0.56
C GLN A 192 -6.04 -20.99 0.85
N PRO A 193 -6.24 -21.48 2.09
CA PRO A 193 -7.40 -22.33 2.43
C PRO A 193 -8.79 -21.70 2.28
N ALA A 194 -8.93 -20.36 2.24
CA ALA A 194 -10.17 -19.69 1.80
C ALA A 194 -10.19 -19.42 0.28
N SER A 195 -9.03 -19.54 -0.38
CA SER A 195 -8.93 -19.53 -1.84
C SER A 195 -9.32 -20.88 -2.41
N LYS A 196 -10.05 -20.87 -3.52
CA LYS A 196 -10.22 -22.08 -4.35
C LYS A 196 -8.93 -22.39 -5.16
N MET A 197 -7.99 -21.43 -5.25
CA MET A 197 -6.76 -21.57 -6.04
C MET A 197 -5.78 -22.60 -5.43
N SER A 198 -5.19 -23.46 -6.25
CA SER A 198 -4.22 -24.46 -5.78
C SER A 198 -2.95 -23.80 -5.20
N CYS A 199 -2.44 -24.35 -4.10
CA CYS A 199 -1.30 -23.82 -3.35
C CYS A 199 -0.09 -23.48 -4.23
N ALA A 200 0.31 -24.38 -5.14
CA ALA A 200 1.47 -24.17 -6.01
C ALA A 200 1.30 -23.00 -7.01
N ILE A 201 0.07 -22.72 -7.47
CA ILE A 201 -0.20 -21.56 -8.34
C ILE A 201 -0.28 -20.28 -7.51
N TRP A 202 -0.91 -20.34 -6.33
CA TRP A 202 -0.99 -19.22 -5.40
C TRP A 202 0.40 -18.75 -4.93
N GLN A 203 1.31 -19.69 -4.62
CA GLN A 203 2.70 -19.40 -4.26
C GLN A 203 3.55 -18.90 -5.44
N ALA A 204 3.17 -19.19 -6.68
CA ALA A 204 3.86 -18.71 -7.89
C ALA A 204 3.41 -17.29 -8.31
N ALA A 205 2.36 -16.74 -7.70
CA ALA A 205 1.86 -15.39 -8.01
C ALA A 205 2.84 -14.29 -7.56
N PRO A 206 3.03 -13.20 -8.32
CA PRO A 206 3.97 -12.13 -7.93
C PRO A 206 3.55 -11.40 -6.65
N MET A 207 4.27 -11.62 -5.54
CA MET A 207 3.99 -10.99 -4.24
C MET A 207 4.17 -9.46 -4.18
N THR A 208 4.60 -8.79 -5.26
CA THR A 208 4.81 -7.33 -5.28
C THR A 208 4.39 -6.68 -6.61
N SER A 209 3.52 -5.66 -6.59
CA SER A 209 3.22 -4.81 -7.75
C SER A 209 4.27 -3.71 -8.02
N ASN A 210 5.54 -4.00 -7.73
CA ASN A 210 6.64 -3.04 -7.85
C ASN A 210 7.12 -2.81 -9.31
N GLY A 211 6.80 -3.71 -10.25
CA GLY A 211 6.96 -3.47 -11.70
C GLY A 211 5.96 -2.41 -12.15
N ASN A 212 4.69 -2.83 -12.26
CA ASN A 212 3.46 -2.04 -12.43
C ASN A 212 3.60 -0.55 -12.02
N LYS A 213 3.90 -0.29 -10.74
CA LYS A 213 4.00 1.06 -10.16
C LYS A 213 5.09 1.97 -10.76
N GLN A 214 6.05 1.42 -11.50
CA GLN A 214 7.10 2.17 -12.19
C GLN A 214 6.69 2.62 -13.60
N ALA A 215 5.80 1.89 -14.31
CA ALA A 215 5.38 2.25 -15.66
C ALA A 215 4.70 3.64 -15.70
N PRO A 216 3.67 3.94 -14.87
CA PRO A 216 3.12 5.29 -14.73
C PRO A 216 4.18 6.32 -14.33
N CYS A 217 5.12 5.99 -13.45
CA CYS A 217 6.17 6.92 -13.02
C CYS A 217 7.14 7.32 -14.13
N ASN A 218 7.41 6.44 -15.11
CA ASN A 218 8.21 6.79 -16.28
C ASN A 218 7.43 7.71 -17.23
N ILE A 219 6.17 7.38 -17.53
CA ILE A 219 5.33 8.12 -18.48
C ILE A 219 5.03 9.54 -17.98
N ASN A 220 4.73 9.69 -16.68
CA ASN A 220 4.46 11.01 -16.07
C ASN A 220 5.68 11.97 -16.04
N ARG A 221 6.88 11.54 -16.50
CA ARG A 221 8.03 12.43 -16.72
C ARG A 221 7.91 13.29 -17.98
N ASP A 222 7.22 12.80 -19.01
CA ASP A 222 6.99 13.52 -20.27
C ASP A 222 5.87 14.58 -20.14
N GLY A 223 5.10 14.52 -19.06
CA GLY A 223 4.08 15.51 -18.70
C GLY A 223 2.98 14.93 -17.81
N THR A 224 2.14 15.82 -17.29
CA THR A 224 0.87 15.45 -16.64
C THR A 224 -0.25 16.33 -17.18
N LYS A 225 -1.50 15.86 -17.13
CA LYS A 225 -2.69 16.52 -17.71
C LYS A 225 -2.56 16.83 -19.22
N LEU A 226 -1.90 15.96 -19.98
CA LEU A 226 -1.82 16.07 -21.44
C LEU A 226 -3.20 15.89 -22.10
N THR A 227 -3.33 16.35 -23.35
CA THR A 227 -4.49 16.03 -24.20
C THR A 227 -4.44 14.56 -24.61
N LEU A 228 -5.60 13.95 -24.88
CA LEU A 228 -5.70 12.54 -25.27
C LEU A 228 -4.75 12.18 -26.42
N LEU A 229 -4.71 12.99 -27.49
CA LEU A 229 -3.79 12.78 -28.62
C LEU A 229 -2.32 12.82 -28.20
N ALA A 230 -1.92 13.75 -27.34
CA ALA A 230 -0.54 13.85 -26.87
C ALA A 230 -0.14 12.63 -26.01
N GLY A 231 -1.02 12.16 -25.12
CA GLY A 231 -0.77 10.94 -24.34
C GLY A 231 -0.76 9.67 -25.19
N ILE A 232 -1.63 9.55 -26.21
CA ILE A 232 -1.58 8.48 -27.21
C ILE A 232 -0.21 8.48 -27.91
N MET A 233 0.25 9.63 -28.42
CA MET A 233 1.53 9.73 -29.12
C MET A 233 2.73 9.41 -28.21
N ARG A 234 2.73 9.89 -26.95
CA ARG A 234 3.78 9.56 -25.98
C ARG A 234 3.77 8.09 -25.56
N GLY A 235 2.60 7.51 -25.33
CA GLY A 235 2.48 6.08 -25.02
C GLY A 235 2.90 5.18 -26.17
N LEU A 236 2.54 5.55 -27.42
CA LEU A 236 2.99 4.85 -28.62
C LEU A 236 4.52 4.93 -28.77
N GLN A 237 5.12 6.10 -28.51
CA GLN A 237 6.57 6.30 -28.53
C GLN A 237 7.26 5.42 -27.46
N TYR A 238 6.78 5.46 -26.21
CA TYR A 238 7.34 4.67 -25.10
C TYR A 238 7.29 3.17 -25.39
N ASN A 239 6.13 2.67 -25.81
CA ASN A 239 5.94 1.25 -26.12
C ASN A 239 6.78 0.81 -27.33
N SER A 240 6.91 1.65 -28.36
CA SER A 240 7.79 1.40 -29.51
C SER A 240 9.26 1.28 -29.09
N CYS A 241 9.77 2.21 -28.29
CA CYS A 241 11.12 2.14 -27.74
C CYS A 241 11.36 0.88 -26.89
N ALA A 242 10.35 0.45 -26.11
CA ALA A 242 10.42 -0.74 -25.28
C ALA A 242 10.47 -2.04 -26.11
N ILE A 243 9.73 -2.12 -27.22
CA ILE A 243 9.79 -3.23 -28.19
C ILE A 243 11.15 -3.27 -28.91
N ILE A 244 11.65 -2.10 -29.35
CA ILE A 244 12.96 -2.01 -30.01
C ILE A 244 14.08 -2.44 -29.06
N PHE A 245 14.00 -2.07 -27.77
CA PHE A 245 14.92 -2.56 -26.75
C PHE A 245 14.87 -4.09 -26.61
N LEU A 246 13.68 -4.68 -26.50
CA LEU A 246 13.52 -6.15 -26.42
C LEU A 246 14.15 -6.85 -27.63
N ASP A 247 13.83 -6.39 -28.84
CA ASP A 247 14.34 -6.96 -30.10
C ASP A 247 15.88 -6.84 -30.20
N THR A 248 16.45 -5.69 -29.81
CA THR A 248 17.89 -5.47 -29.77
C THR A 248 18.57 -6.39 -28.75
N PHE A 249 18.01 -6.54 -27.56
CA PHE A 249 18.57 -7.40 -26.53
C PHE A 249 18.51 -8.88 -26.90
N LEU A 250 17.38 -9.36 -27.45
CA LEU A 250 17.23 -10.77 -27.85
C LEU A 250 18.11 -11.17 -29.05
N LYS A 251 18.57 -10.21 -29.87
CA LYS A 251 19.50 -10.45 -30.97
C LYS A 251 20.97 -10.32 -30.57
N GLU A 252 21.32 -9.23 -29.90
CA GLU A 252 22.72 -8.82 -29.69
C GLU A 252 23.20 -9.00 -28.23
N GLY A 253 22.30 -9.28 -27.28
CA GLY A 253 22.58 -9.29 -25.84
C GLY A 253 22.82 -7.89 -25.24
N ILE A 254 22.58 -6.82 -26.01
CA ILE A 254 22.93 -5.44 -25.64
C ILE A 254 21.77 -4.79 -24.84
N TYR A 255 22.07 -4.35 -23.62
CA TYR A 255 21.16 -3.52 -22.83
C TYR A 255 21.10 -2.08 -23.34
N SER A 256 19.93 -1.45 -23.23
CA SER A 256 19.70 -0.02 -23.57
C SER A 256 20.41 0.97 -22.62
N CYS A 257 21.07 0.48 -21.57
CA CYS A 257 21.88 1.28 -20.66
C CYS A 257 23.04 0.46 -20.07
N ASN A 258 24.09 1.14 -19.61
CA ASN A 258 25.32 0.50 -19.10
C ASN A 258 25.15 -0.13 -17.69
N CYS A 259 23.93 -0.14 -17.14
CA CYS A 259 23.62 -0.62 -15.79
C CYS A 259 22.86 -1.95 -15.87
N HIS A 260 23.46 -3.03 -15.38
CA HIS A 260 22.86 -4.37 -15.40
C HIS A 260 21.83 -4.52 -14.26
N PHE A 261 20.55 -4.35 -14.57
CA PHE A 261 19.42 -4.41 -13.61
C PHE A 261 19.13 -5.79 -12.99
N THR A 262 20.15 -6.62 -12.84
CA THR A 262 20.11 -7.91 -12.15
C THR A 262 19.38 -7.86 -10.81
N HIS A 263 18.69 -8.94 -10.48
CA HIS A 263 18.03 -9.14 -9.18
C HIS A 263 18.93 -8.77 -7.99
N PHE A 264 20.22 -9.12 -8.04
CA PHE A 264 21.19 -8.79 -6.99
C PHE A 264 21.41 -7.27 -6.84
N GLN A 265 21.55 -6.53 -7.94
CA GLN A 265 21.70 -5.07 -7.88
C GLN A 265 20.41 -4.40 -7.39
N ARG A 266 19.24 -4.88 -7.86
CA ARG A 266 17.92 -4.39 -7.39
C ARG A 266 17.73 -4.60 -5.89
N ALA A 267 18.04 -5.79 -5.37
CA ALA A 267 18.00 -6.09 -3.94
C ALA A 267 18.99 -5.23 -3.12
N SER A 268 20.25 -5.11 -3.57
CA SER A 268 21.28 -4.30 -2.92
C SER A 268 20.88 -2.82 -2.84
N GLN A 269 20.28 -2.28 -3.91
CA GLN A 269 19.81 -0.90 -3.96
C GLN A 269 18.58 -0.67 -3.07
N ALA A 270 17.65 -1.63 -2.99
CA ALA A 270 16.52 -1.58 -2.07
C ALA A 270 16.96 -1.55 -0.59
N ILE A 271 17.97 -2.35 -0.21
CA ILE A 271 18.57 -2.32 1.13
C ILE A 271 19.16 -0.93 1.43
N ARG A 272 19.96 -0.36 0.51
CA ARG A 272 20.54 0.98 0.66
C ARG A 272 19.47 2.07 0.77
N TRP A 273 18.39 1.98 0.01
CA TRP A 273 17.26 2.91 0.08
C TRP A 273 16.50 2.79 1.40
N LYS A 274 16.28 1.57 1.91
CA LYS A 274 15.68 1.35 3.24
C LYS A 274 16.52 2.01 4.35
N GLY A 275 17.84 1.81 4.33
CA GLY A 275 18.78 2.45 5.26
C GLY A 275 18.68 3.98 5.26
N MET A 276 18.83 4.63 4.10
CA MET A 276 18.73 6.10 3.98
C MET A 276 17.33 6.65 4.33
N SER A 277 16.28 5.84 4.21
CA SER A 277 14.93 6.23 4.59
C SER A 277 14.73 6.19 6.10
N GLN A 278 15.27 5.16 6.76
CA GLN A 278 15.29 5.03 8.22
C GLN A 278 16.16 6.12 8.87
N GLU A 279 17.34 6.39 8.32
CA GLU A 279 18.23 7.48 8.73
C GLU A 279 17.50 8.85 8.72
N LYS A 280 16.81 9.17 7.61
CA LYS A 280 16.00 10.40 7.52
C LYS A 280 14.86 10.45 8.54
N ALA A 281 14.17 9.32 8.79
CA ALA A 281 13.11 9.26 9.78
C ALA A 281 13.65 9.52 11.20
N VAL A 282 14.81 8.96 11.55
CA VAL A 282 15.50 9.19 12.82
C VAL A 282 15.93 10.65 12.97
N ILE A 283 16.53 11.26 11.92
CA ILE A 283 16.94 12.68 11.94
C ILE A 283 15.72 13.62 12.15
N LEU A 284 14.58 13.31 11.53
CA LEU A 284 13.35 14.07 11.75
C LEU A 284 12.83 13.92 13.19
N LYS A 285 12.92 12.72 13.77
CA LYS A 285 12.55 12.47 15.17
C LYS A 285 13.49 13.16 16.16
N ASP A 286 14.78 13.20 15.88
CA ASP A 286 15.77 13.95 16.67
C ASP A 286 15.50 15.46 16.63
N SER A 287 15.07 16.01 15.49
CA SER A 287 14.60 17.40 15.39
C SER A 287 13.30 17.64 16.20
N GLU A 288 12.38 16.67 16.22
CA GLU A 288 11.15 16.72 17.04
C GLU A 288 11.46 16.67 18.55
N ILE A 289 12.38 15.79 18.98
CA ILE A 289 12.90 15.69 20.36
C ILE A 289 13.53 17.02 20.78
N THR A 290 14.45 17.55 19.95
CA THR A 290 15.14 18.83 20.21
C THR A 290 14.15 19.99 20.38
N THR A 291 13.08 20.01 19.59
CA THR A 291 12.05 21.06 19.63
C THR A 291 11.19 20.95 20.88
N ASN A 292 10.76 19.73 21.26
CA ASN A 292 9.99 19.50 22.48
C ASN A 292 10.83 19.73 23.76
N TYR A 293 12.11 19.38 23.75
CA TYR A 293 13.03 19.69 24.86
C TYR A 293 13.14 21.20 25.12
N LYS A 294 13.35 22.00 24.06
CA LYS A 294 13.37 23.47 24.14
C LYS A 294 12.04 24.09 24.58
N LYS A 295 10.91 23.41 24.33
CA LYS A 295 9.58 23.79 24.82
C LYS A 295 9.42 23.49 26.31
N ILE A 296 9.91 22.34 26.77
CA ILE A 296 9.85 21.91 28.18
C ILE A 296 10.69 22.83 29.06
N LEU A 297 11.93 23.17 28.68
CA LEU A 297 12.76 24.13 29.44
C LEU A 297 12.01 25.46 29.70
N LYS A 298 11.40 26.04 28.67
CA LYS A 298 10.57 27.26 28.80
C LYS A 298 9.33 27.09 29.69
N LEU A 299 8.79 25.88 29.79
CA LEU A 299 7.71 25.57 30.73
C LEU A 299 8.24 25.42 32.16
N GLN A 300 9.46 24.90 32.35
CA GLN A 300 10.12 24.86 33.66
C GLN A 300 10.42 26.27 34.18
N ASP A 301 10.97 27.16 33.35
CA ASP A 301 11.14 28.59 33.66
C ASP A 301 9.81 29.24 34.09
N GLY A 302 8.73 28.90 33.39
CA GLY A 302 7.37 29.38 33.67
C GLY A 302 6.80 28.86 35.00
N VAL A 303 7.00 27.58 35.31
CA VAL A 303 6.60 26.97 36.59
C VAL A 303 7.38 27.58 37.76
N GLN A 304 8.71 27.71 37.65
CA GLN A 304 9.52 28.37 38.68
C GLN A 304 9.10 29.83 38.90
N SER A 305 8.76 30.55 37.83
CA SER A 305 8.26 31.93 37.91
C SER A 305 6.89 32.00 38.59
N ALA A 306 5.99 31.06 38.29
CA ALA A 306 4.68 30.96 38.96
C ALA A 306 4.83 30.58 40.44
N ALA A 307 5.76 29.68 40.80
CA ALA A 307 6.02 29.30 42.18
C ALA A 307 6.57 30.47 43.01
N LYS A 308 7.48 31.29 42.44
CA LYS A 308 7.96 32.53 43.07
C LYS A 308 6.82 33.51 43.33
N LEU A 309 5.87 33.66 42.40
CA LEU A 309 4.67 34.49 42.60
C LEU A 309 3.76 33.96 43.70
N VAL A 310 3.54 32.64 43.80
CA VAL A 310 2.78 32.05 44.93
C VAL A 310 3.50 32.31 46.25
N LYS A 311 4.83 32.16 46.31
CA LYS A 311 5.62 32.39 47.53
C LYS A 311 5.54 33.85 48.01
N HIS A 312 5.63 34.84 47.11
CA HIS A 312 5.42 36.25 47.47
C HIS A 312 3.97 36.58 47.85
N SER A 313 2.97 35.93 47.24
CA SER A 313 1.56 36.11 47.64
C SER A 313 1.25 35.57 49.05
N LEU A 314 2.11 34.69 49.61
CA LEU A 314 2.00 34.17 50.97
C LEU A 314 2.69 35.07 52.02
N GLU A 315 3.41 36.11 51.61
CA GLU A 315 4.02 37.07 52.54
C GLU A 315 2.92 37.98 53.16
N PRO A 316 2.99 38.27 54.47
CA PRO A 316 1.83 38.76 55.25
C PRO A 316 1.32 40.15 54.88
N THR A 317 1.97 40.84 53.94
CA THR A 317 1.57 42.17 53.45
C THR A 317 0.56 42.15 52.29
N MET A 318 0.37 41.03 51.57
CA MET A 318 -0.34 41.00 50.26
C MET A 318 -1.37 39.86 50.09
N SER A 319 -2.09 39.50 51.16
CA SER A 319 -3.02 38.35 51.25
C SER A 319 -4.08 38.21 50.13
N HIS A 320 -4.43 39.26 49.39
CA HIS A 320 -5.54 39.23 48.42
C HIS A 320 -5.24 38.58 47.04
N ASN A 321 -4.02 38.11 46.77
CA ASN A 321 -3.62 37.60 45.43
C ASN A 321 -3.23 36.11 45.36
N ILE A 322 -3.45 35.33 46.43
CA ILE A 322 -3.00 33.92 46.52
C ILE A 322 -3.71 33.03 45.48
N GLU A 323 -5.04 33.09 45.39
CA GLU A 323 -5.82 32.12 44.59
C GLU A 323 -5.60 32.25 43.07
N PRO A 324 -5.53 33.46 42.47
CA PRO A 324 -5.10 33.63 41.08
C PRO A 324 -3.67 33.14 40.82
N ALA A 325 -2.77 33.21 41.81
CA ALA A 325 -1.40 32.72 41.69
C ALA A 325 -1.35 31.18 41.72
N LYS A 326 -2.04 30.53 42.68
CA LYS A 326 -2.16 29.06 42.74
C LYS A 326 -2.76 28.49 41.45
N LYS A 327 -3.84 29.08 40.93
CA LYS A 327 -4.46 28.66 39.66
C LYS A 327 -3.52 28.77 38.46
N ARG A 328 -2.64 29.78 38.43
CA ARG A 328 -1.58 29.92 37.40
C ARG A 328 -0.52 28.83 37.53
N LEU A 329 -0.08 28.49 38.75
CA LEU A 329 0.90 27.43 39.01
C LEU A 329 0.36 26.07 38.56
N PHE A 330 -0.85 25.66 38.98
CA PHE A 330 -1.51 24.44 38.51
C PHE A 330 -1.59 24.37 36.97
N THR A 331 -1.97 25.47 36.32
CA THR A 331 -2.08 25.54 34.84
C THR A 331 -0.72 25.45 34.13
N ALA A 332 0.38 25.81 34.79
CA ALA A 332 1.74 25.67 34.26
C ALA A 332 2.26 24.24 34.44
N VAL A 333 2.01 23.63 35.61
CA VAL A 333 2.36 22.24 35.95
C VAL A 333 1.69 21.25 34.99
N ASP A 334 0.37 21.35 34.79
CA ASP A 334 -0.41 20.51 33.87
C ASP A 334 0.16 20.50 32.43
N LYS A 335 0.61 21.68 31.95
CA LYS A 335 1.20 21.84 30.61
C LYS A 335 2.61 21.27 30.51
N LEU A 336 3.39 21.35 31.59
CA LEU A 336 4.73 20.78 31.70
C LEU A 336 4.66 19.25 31.70
N GLU A 337 3.79 18.67 32.54
CA GLU A 337 3.61 17.22 32.64
C GLU A 337 3.18 16.61 31.30
N LYS A 338 2.13 17.15 30.67
CA LYS A 338 1.65 16.71 29.34
C LYS A 338 2.71 16.83 28.25
N SER A 339 3.58 17.85 28.33
CA SER A 339 4.69 18.01 27.38
C SER A 339 5.81 16.99 27.63
N SER A 340 6.07 16.63 28.89
CA SER A 340 7.08 15.63 29.27
C SER A 340 6.63 14.22 28.86
N GLN A 341 5.38 13.85 29.18
CA GLN A 341 4.76 12.60 28.71
C GLN A 341 4.75 12.48 27.17
N GLN A 342 4.68 13.60 26.44
CA GLN A 342 4.82 13.63 24.99
C GLN A 342 6.28 13.42 24.55
N LEU A 343 7.25 14.06 25.21
CA LEU A 343 8.68 13.89 24.90
C LEU A 343 9.12 12.43 25.07
N ASP A 344 8.74 11.77 26.16
CA ASP A 344 9.19 10.40 26.45
C ASP A 344 8.63 9.38 25.44
N LYS A 345 7.42 9.61 24.90
CA LYS A 345 6.86 8.82 23.79
C LYS A 345 7.59 9.02 22.46
N ILE A 346 8.31 10.13 22.29
CA ILE A 346 9.06 10.46 21.06
C ILE A 346 10.54 10.03 21.21
N LYS A 347 11.12 10.10 22.42
CA LYS A 347 12.50 9.64 22.71
C LYS A 347 12.78 8.23 22.20
N THR A 348 11.83 7.30 22.35
CA THR A 348 11.94 5.91 21.90
C THR A 348 11.98 5.73 20.37
N GLN A 349 11.80 6.82 19.61
CA GLN A 349 11.78 6.84 18.14
C GLN A 349 12.97 7.63 17.53
N GLY A 350 13.83 8.23 18.36
CA GLY A 350 15.04 8.96 17.93
C GLY A 350 16.31 8.10 17.89
N SER A 351 17.46 8.73 17.68
CA SER A 351 18.77 8.04 17.64
C SER A 351 19.31 7.67 19.02
N GLY A 352 18.77 8.27 20.08
CA GLY A 352 19.36 8.24 21.43
C GLY A 352 20.56 9.18 21.62
N ALA A 353 21.04 9.86 20.58
CA ALA A 353 22.21 10.76 20.67
C ALA A 353 21.90 12.11 21.36
N ILE A 354 20.62 12.49 21.50
CA ILE A 354 20.23 13.72 22.19
C ILE A 354 20.17 13.48 23.69
N SER A 355 21.18 13.97 24.42
CA SER A 355 21.10 14.08 25.86
C SER A 355 20.00 15.07 26.26
N THR A 356 19.10 14.66 27.16
CA THR A 356 18.13 15.54 27.84
C THR A 356 18.56 15.89 29.27
N SER A 357 19.87 15.84 29.55
CA SER A 357 20.47 16.29 30.81
C SER A 357 20.25 17.80 31.01
N GLY A 358 19.44 18.17 32.00
CA GLY A 358 19.05 19.56 32.28
C GLY A 358 17.60 19.76 32.70
N LEU A 359 16.75 18.73 32.57
CA LEU A 359 15.43 18.74 33.20
C LEU A 359 15.60 18.52 34.71
N LEU A 360 15.17 19.50 35.50
CA LEU A 360 14.95 19.34 36.95
C LEU A 360 13.78 18.39 37.21
N GLU A 361 13.81 17.64 38.31
CA GLU A 361 12.62 16.90 38.76
C GLU A 361 11.58 17.88 39.33
N MET A 362 10.31 17.47 39.32
CA MET A 362 9.20 18.32 39.78
C MET A 362 9.38 18.77 41.25
N ALA A 363 10.01 17.92 42.08
CA ALA A 363 10.31 18.23 43.48
C ALA A 363 11.41 19.30 43.66
N ASP A 364 12.35 19.42 42.71
CA ASP A 364 13.41 20.44 42.73
C ASP A 364 12.90 21.82 42.26
N MET A 365 11.77 21.86 41.56
CA MET A 365 11.29 23.05 40.88
C MET A 365 10.44 23.98 41.76
N PHE A 366 9.69 23.41 42.70
CA PHE A 366 8.89 24.14 43.69
C PHE A 366 8.50 23.20 44.85
N ASP A 367 8.25 23.78 46.00
CA ASP A 367 7.78 23.07 47.19
C ASP A 367 6.37 22.49 46.96
N PRO A 368 6.18 21.15 47.03
CA PRO A 368 4.88 20.51 46.80
C PRO A 368 3.77 20.97 47.75
N GLU A 369 4.10 21.47 48.96
CA GLU A 369 3.12 21.98 49.91
C GLU A 369 2.39 23.23 49.37
N LEU A 370 2.99 23.98 48.43
CA LEU A 370 2.35 25.13 47.78
C LEU A 370 1.10 24.76 46.95
N LEU A 371 1.01 23.50 46.50
CA LEU A 371 -0.17 22.96 45.81
C LEU A 371 -1.20 22.36 46.77
N GLN A 372 -0.84 22.08 48.02
CA GLN A 372 -1.78 21.57 49.02
C GLN A 372 -2.67 22.71 49.54
N SER A 373 -3.89 22.34 49.97
CA SER A 373 -4.86 23.30 50.49
C SER A 373 -4.66 23.51 51.99
N THR A 374 -4.39 24.74 52.39
CA THR A 374 -4.74 25.24 53.73
C THR A 374 -6.26 25.24 53.86
N GLY A 375 -6.82 24.10 54.26
CA GLY A 375 -8.25 23.89 54.42
C GLY A 375 -8.69 24.16 55.85
N GLN A 376 -9.02 25.42 56.16
CA GLN A 376 -9.87 25.86 57.26
C GLN A 376 -10.68 27.08 56.80
#